data_AF-A0A6V7KIE4-F1
#
_entry.id   AF-A0A6V7KIE4-F1
#
_cell.length_a   1.000
_cell.length_b   1.000
_cell.length_c   1.000
_cell.angle_alpha   90.00
_cell.angle_beta   90.00
_cell.angle_gamma   90.00
#
_symmetry.space_group_name_H-M   'P 1'
#
loop_
_entity.id
_entity.type
_entity.pdbx_description
1 polymer ?
#
loop_
_entity_poly.entity_id
_entity_poly.type
_entity_poly.pdbx_seq_one_letter_code
_entity_poly.pdbx_strand_id
1 'polypeptide(L)'
;EMGITVRDFGESWRDGNAFLGLIDAIRQNVVNRAALRDTSNRHRLETAFNVAEEKLGIARLLDPEDVDVPQPDEKSIMTYVAQFLHKYPEPKSSDNESFATVQQEYDALLGWLNERTRQLEQLDRTHSFPSSYS
;
A
#
# COMPACT_ATOMS: atom_id res chain seq x y z
N GLU A 1 -8.92 -17.68 -0.22
CA GLU A 1 -7.73 -17.13 -0.91
C GLU A 1 -7.56 -17.87 -2.22
N MET A 2 -7.58 -17.18 -3.37
CA MET A 2 -7.20 -17.80 -4.64
C MET A 2 -5.70 -17.55 -4.83
N GLY A 3 -4.92 -18.62 -4.86
CA GLY A 3 -3.46 -18.58 -4.95
C GLY A 3 -2.97 -18.09 -6.31
N ILE A 4 -2.98 -16.78 -6.52
CA ILE A 4 -2.31 -16.15 -7.66
C ILE A 4 -0.81 -16.34 -7.44
N THR A 5 -0.17 -17.14 -8.29
CA THR A 5 1.27 -17.38 -8.25
C THR A 5 1.90 -16.71 -9.47
N VAL A 6 2.64 -15.62 -9.26
CA VAL A 6 3.37 -14.92 -10.32
C VAL A 6 4.84 -15.34 -10.25
N ARG A 7 5.39 -15.85 -11.35
CA ARG A 7 6.78 -16.37 -11.42
C ARG A 7 7.66 -15.67 -12.44
N ASP A 8 7.06 -14.88 -13.31
CA ASP A 8 7.69 -14.23 -14.47
C ASP A 8 6.93 -12.95 -14.82
N PHE A 9 7.39 -12.21 -15.83
CA PHE A 9 6.68 -11.09 -16.45
C PHE A 9 6.03 -11.48 -17.79
N GLY A 10 5.79 -12.78 -18.02
CA GLY A 10 5.27 -13.34 -19.26
C GLY A 10 3.95 -14.09 -19.04
N GLU A 11 4.01 -15.42 -19.15
CA GLU A 11 2.84 -16.31 -19.05
C GLU A 11 2.04 -16.13 -17.75
N SER A 12 2.70 -15.80 -16.63
CA SER A 12 2.04 -15.57 -15.33
C SER A 12 1.02 -14.41 -15.35
N TRP A 13 1.11 -13.51 -16.34
CA TRP A 13 0.24 -12.33 -16.47
C TRP A 13 -0.80 -12.46 -17.57
N ARG A 14 -0.61 -13.44 -18.46
CA ARG A 14 -1.45 -13.66 -19.65
C ARG A 14 -2.92 -13.81 -19.34
N ASP A 15 -3.25 -14.46 -18.23
CA ASP A 15 -4.63 -14.74 -17.86
C ASP A 15 -5.35 -13.52 -17.24
N GLY A 16 -4.63 -12.44 -16.94
CA GLY A 16 -5.15 -11.22 -16.35
C GLY A 16 -5.40 -11.27 -14.83
N ASN A 17 -5.29 -12.43 -14.18
CA ASN A 17 -5.50 -12.54 -12.73
C ASN A 17 -4.44 -11.78 -11.93
N ALA A 18 -3.20 -11.79 -12.40
CA ALA A 18 -2.11 -11.04 -11.77
C ALA A 18 -2.38 -9.53 -11.75
N PHE A 19 -2.88 -8.95 -12.87
CA PHE A 19 -3.24 -7.54 -12.93
C PHE A 19 -4.42 -7.20 -12.02
N LEU A 20 -5.50 -8.01 -12.04
CA LEU A 20 -6.61 -7.84 -11.10
C LEU A 20 -6.11 -7.98 -9.65
N GLY A 21 -5.18 -8.90 -9.42
CA GLY A 21 -4.38 -9.11 -8.21
C GLY A 21 -3.84 -7.81 -7.67
N LEU A 22 -2.95 -7.23 -8.47
CA LEU A 22 -2.23 -5.99 -8.19
C LEU A 22 -3.18 -4.81 -7.93
N ILE A 23 -4.22 -4.65 -8.75
CA ILE A 23 -5.19 -3.54 -8.63
C ILE A 23 -5.90 -3.59 -7.28
N ASP A 24 -6.41 -4.74 -6.88
CA ASP A 24 -7.19 -4.87 -5.64
C ASP A 24 -6.31 -4.97 -4.38
N ALA A 25 -5.01 -5.27 -4.54
CA ALA A 25 -4.01 -5.04 -3.49
C ALA A 25 -3.78 -3.55 -3.20
N ILE A 26 -3.78 -2.70 -4.24
CA ILE A 26 -3.63 -1.24 -4.09
C ILE A 26 -4.92 -0.60 -3.57
N ARG A 27 -6.08 -1.04 -4.08
CA ARG A 27 -7.38 -0.51 -3.67
C ARG A 27 -8.45 -1.59 -3.68
N GLN A 28 -8.85 -2.02 -2.48
CA GLN A 28 -9.89 -3.02 -2.30
C GLN A 28 -11.24 -2.56 -2.88
N ASN A 29 -12.08 -3.53 -3.27
CA ASN A 29 -13.46 -3.35 -3.73
C ASN A 29 -13.64 -2.59 -5.07
N VAL A 30 -12.58 -2.41 -5.87
CA VAL A 30 -12.69 -1.80 -7.22
C VAL A 30 -12.93 -2.82 -8.34
N VAL A 31 -12.73 -4.11 -8.06
CA VAL A 31 -12.92 -5.20 -9.02
C VAL A 31 -13.77 -6.30 -8.40
N ASN A 32 -14.85 -6.69 -9.08
CA ASN A 32 -15.60 -7.89 -8.70
C ASN A 32 -14.93 -9.15 -9.28
N ARG A 33 -13.93 -9.67 -8.58
CA ARG A 33 -13.17 -10.86 -9.00
C ARG A 33 -14.04 -12.13 -9.14
N ALA A 34 -15.10 -12.26 -8.32
CA ALA A 34 -15.99 -13.42 -8.38
C ALA A 34 -16.73 -13.48 -9.72
N ALA A 35 -17.17 -12.33 -10.23
CA ALA A 35 -17.81 -12.24 -11.55
C ALA A 35 -16.84 -12.48 -12.70
N LEU A 36 -15.55 -12.16 -12.53
CA LEU A 36 -14.53 -12.30 -13.58
C LEU A 36 -13.91 -13.69 -13.66
N ARG A 37 -14.09 -14.54 -12.63
CA ARG A 37 -13.44 -15.86 -12.55
C ARG A 37 -13.71 -16.75 -13.77
N ASP A 38 -14.93 -16.70 -14.29
CA ASP A 38 -15.39 -17.58 -15.36
C ASP A 38 -15.40 -16.86 -16.74
N THR A 39 -14.64 -15.75 -16.86
CA THR A 39 -14.54 -14.94 -18.10
C THR A 39 -13.23 -15.17 -18.85
N SER A 40 -13.20 -14.79 -20.14
CA SER A 40 -12.00 -14.95 -20.97
C SER A 40 -10.82 -14.08 -20.47
N ASN A 41 -9.59 -14.51 -20.78
CA ASN A 41 -8.38 -13.73 -20.48
C ASN A 41 -8.49 -12.31 -21.02
N ARG A 42 -8.90 -12.18 -22.28
CA ARG A 42 -9.11 -10.89 -22.96
C ARG A 42 -10.03 -9.96 -22.17
N HIS A 43 -11.16 -10.48 -21.66
CA HIS A 43 -12.11 -9.68 -20.88
C HIS A 43 -11.55 -9.29 -19.51
N ARG A 44 -10.82 -10.21 -18.85
CA ARG A 44 -10.14 -9.92 -17.57
C ARG A 44 -9.06 -8.84 -17.74
N LEU A 45 -8.24 -8.95 -18.77
CA LEU A 45 -7.20 -7.98 -19.12
C LEU A 45 -7.80 -6.60 -19.43
N GLU A 46 -8.82 -6.55 -20.30
CA GLU A 46 -9.53 -5.31 -20.64
C GLU A 46 -10.11 -4.65 -19.38
N THR A 47 -10.77 -5.44 -18.53
CA THR A 47 -11.32 -4.94 -17.27
C THR A 47 -10.22 -4.42 -16.35
N ALA A 48 -9.10 -5.14 -16.23
CA ALA A 48 -7.97 -4.72 -15.40
C ALA A 48 -7.40 -3.38 -15.87
N PHE A 49 -7.15 -3.22 -17.16
CA PHE A 49 -6.56 -2.01 -17.72
C PHE A 49 -7.51 -0.81 -17.59
N ASN A 50 -8.81 -1.00 -17.84
CA ASN A 50 -9.80 0.07 -17.67
C ASN A 50 -9.95 0.50 -16.21
N VAL A 51 -9.99 -0.46 -15.27
CA VAL A 51 -10.05 -0.13 -13.84
C VAL A 51 -8.77 0.56 -13.37
N ALA A 52 -7.60 0.11 -13.83
CA ALA A 52 -6.32 0.74 -13.50
C ALA A 52 -6.27 2.19 -14.00
N GLU A 53 -6.76 2.47 -15.20
CA GLU A 53 -6.82 3.84 -15.73
C GLU A 53 -7.86 4.69 -14.99
N GLU A 54 -9.11 4.23 -14.88
CA GLU A 54 -10.19 5.05 -14.31
C GLU A 54 -10.06 5.27 -12.80
N LYS A 55 -9.66 4.22 -12.06
CA LYS A 55 -9.70 4.23 -10.58
C LYS A 55 -8.35 4.50 -9.95
N LEU A 56 -7.26 4.15 -10.65
CA LEU A 56 -5.90 4.32 -10.18
C LEU A 56 -5.11 5.35 -11.04
N GLY A 57 -5.63 5.79 -12.18
CA GLY A 57 -4.94 6.72 -13.09
C GLY A 57 -3.60 6.18 -13.61
N ILE A 58 -3.49 4.86 -13.77
CA ILE A 58 -2.34 4.22 -14.42
C ILE A 58 -2.63 4.24 -15.93
N ALA A 59 -1.78 4.93 -16.70
CA ALA A 59 -1.97 5.06 -18.13
C ALA A 59 -1.90 3.69 -18.82
N ARG A 60 -2.86 3.38 -19.68
CA ARG A 60 -2.90 2.12 -20.41
C ARG A 60 -1.75 2.04 -21.43
N LEU A 61 -0.84 1.10 -21.27
CA LEU A 61 0.30 0.87 -22.18
C LEU A 61 0.24 -0.45 -22.95
N LEU A 62 -0.64 -1.36 -22.53
CA LEU A 62 -0.76 -2.69 -23.10
C LEU A 62 -2.15 -2.86 -23.68
N ASP A 63 -2.21 -3.54 -24.83
CA ASP A 63 -3.45 -4.04 -25.37
C ASP A 63 -3.66 -5.50 -24.92
N PRO A 64 -4.89 -5.89 -24.52
CA PRO A 64 -5.19 -7.26 -24.09
C PRO A 64 -4.80 -8.32 -25.12
N GLU A 65 -4.77 -7.95 -26.39
CA GLU A 65 -4.44 -8.85 -27.49
C GLU A 65 -2.95 -9.17 -27.61
N ASP A 66 -2.09 -8.23 -27.22
CA ASP A 66 -0.64 -8.43 -27.17
C ASP A 66 -0.20 -9.20 -25.91
N VAL A 67 -1.07 -9.24 -24.89
CA VAL A 67 -0.83 -9.97 -23.64
C VAL A 67 -1.42 -11.39 -23.70
N ASP A 68 -2.60 -11.58 -24.31
CA ASP A 68 -3.27 -12.89 -24.44
C ASP A 68 -2.69 -13.74 -25.59
N VAL A 69 -1.36 -13.90 -25.59
CA VAL A 69 -0.60 -14.73 -26.53
C VAL A 69 0.25 -15.75 -25.75
N PRO A 70 0.73 -16.84 -26.37
CA PRO A 70 1.54 -17.84 -25.67
C PRO A 70 2.78 -17.27 -24.98
N GLN A 71 3.43 -16.27 -25.58
CA GLN A 71 4.65 -15.67 -25.06
C GLN A 71 4.57 -14.15 -25.20
N PRO A 72 3.96 -13.44 -24.23
CA PRO A 72 3.86 -11.99 -24.28
C PRO A 72 5.22 -11.33 -24.00
N ASP A 73 5.40 -10.08 -24.44
CA ASP A 73 6.67 -9.36 -24.25
C ASP A 73 6.86 -8.95 -22.78
N GLU A 74 7.82 -9.61 -22.13
CA GLU A 74 8.08 -9.42 -20.69
C GLU A 74 8.51 -7.99 -20.35
N LYS A 75 9.23 -7.31 -21.26
CA LYS A 75 9.69 -5.93 -21.02
C LYS A 75 8.52 -4.96 -21.00
N SER A 76 7.55 -5.13 -21.90
CA SER A 76 6.33 -4.34 -21.95
C SER A 76 5.49 -4.56 -20.69
N ILE A 77 5.28 -5.82 -20.28
CA ILE A 77 4.57 -6.14 -19.03
C ILE A 77 5.28 -5.55 -17.82
N MET A 78 6.59 -5.75 -17.69
CA MET A 78 7.40 -5.17 -16.61
C MET A 78 7.29 -3.64 -16.58
N THR A 79 7.35 -2.98 -17.74
CA THR A 79 7.22 -1.52 -17.85
C THR A 79 5.85 -1.05 -17.37
N TYR A 80 4.79 -1.73 -17.77
CA TYR A 80 3.44 -1.41 -17.33
C TYR A 80 3.27 -1.63 -15.81
N VAL A 81 3.73 -2.76 -15.29
CA VAL A 81 3.71 -3.06 -13.83
C VAL A 81 4.51 -2.03 -13.04
N ALA A 82 5.64 -1.56 -13.57
CA ALA A 82 6.45 -0.53 -12.91
C ALA A 82 5.68 0.78 -12.71
N GLN A 83 4.71 1.13 -13.56
CA GLN A 83 3.88 2.33 -13.36
C GLN A 83 3.07 2.25 -12.05
N PHE A 84 2.59 1.05 -11.68
CA PHE A 84 1.91 0.83 -10.42
C PHE A 84 2.84 1.12 -9.24
N LEU A 85 4.08 0.60 -9.28
CA LEU A 85 5.09 0.84 -8.23
C LEU A 85 5.51 2.30 -8.13
N HIS A 86 5.63 3.01 -9.25
CA HIS A 86 6.00 4.42 -9.24
C HIS A 86 4.88 5.30 -8.66
N LYS A 87 3.63 4.98 -8.97
CA LYS A 87 2.47 5.77 -8.53
C LYS A 87 2.00 5.41 -7.13
N TYR A 88 2.08 4.13 -6.80
CA TYR A 88 1.74 3.54 -5.51
C TYR A 88 2.98 2.81 -4.99
N PRO A 89 4.04 3.56 -4.63
CA PRO A 89 5.15 2.94 -3.94
C PRO A 89 4.58 2.33 -2.66
N GLU A 90 5.01 1.11 -2.32
CA GLU A 90 4.75 0.59 -0.98
C GLU A 90 5.13 1.68 0.01
N PRO A 91 4.35 1.91 1.09
CA PRO A 91 4.88 2.64 2.21
C PRO A 91 6.17 1.90 2.54
N LYS A 92 7.30 2.58 2.36
CA LYS A 92 8.60 1.96 2.63
C LYS A 92 8.43 1.28 3.98
N SER A 93 9.02 0.12 4.13
CA SER A 93 9.24 -0.50 5.44
C SER A 93 10.00 0.42 6.43
N SER A 94 10.13 1.72 6.16
CA SER A 94 10.12 2.77 7.17
C SER A 94 8.90 2.75 8.08
N ASP A 95 7.78 2.07 7.81
CA ASP A 95 6.67 2.08 8.78
C ASP A 95 7.04 1.41 10.11
N ASN A 96 7.92 0.40 10.12
CA ASN A 96 8.42 -0.16 11.38
C ASN A 96 9.43 0.76 12.07
N GLU A 97 10.33 1.43 11.33
CA GLU A 97 11.26 2.39 11.93
C GLU A 97 10.56 3.69 12.36
N SER A 98 9.65 4.22 11.55
CA SER A 98 8.86 5.43 11.78
C SER A 98 7.87 5.23 12.92
N PHE A 99 7.12 4.12 12.94
CA PHE A 99 6.18 3.85 14.01
C PHE A 99 6.90 3.58 15.33
N ALA A 100 8.01 2.81 15.32
CA ALA A 100 8.81 2.60 16.53
C ALA A 100 9.41 3.91 17.05
N THR A 101 9.90 4.79 16.17
CA THR A 101 10.44 6.10 16.56
C THR A 101 9.34 6.99 17.14
N VAL A 102 8.18 7.07 16.49
CA VAL A 102 7.02 7.84 16.99
C VAL A 102 6.52 7.29 18.33
N GLN A 103 6.48 5.96 18.50
CA GLN A 103 6.10 5.33 19.76
C GLN A 103 7.11 5.64 20.88
N GLN A 104 8.42 5.62 20.57
CA GLN A 104 9.46 5.98 21.53
C GLN A 104 9.36 7.44 21.99
N GLU A 105 9.10 8.38 21.06
CA GLU A 105 8.90 9.79 21.41
C GLU A 105 7.64 9.99 22.27
N TYR A 106 6.55 9.29 21.95
CA TYR A 106 5.32 9.33 22.72
C TYR A 106 5.50 8.81 24.16
N ASP A 107 6.19 7.67 24.32
CA ASP A 107 6.47 7.08 25.63
C ASP A 107 7.39 7.97 26.47
N ALA A 108 8.41 8.59 25.84
CA ALA A 108 9.30 9.54 26.49
C ALA A 108 8.54 10.79 26.98
N LEU A 109 7.62 11.32 26.16
CA LEU A 109 6.79 12.47 26.52
C LEU A 109 5.87 12.13 27.70
N LEU A 110 5.19 10.98 27.67
CA LEU A 110 4.33 10.54 28.77
C LEU A 110 5.11 10.34 30.07
N GLY A 111 6.32 9.77 29.98
CA GLY A 111 7.21 9.66 31.13
C GLY A 111 7.54 11.01 31.74
N TRP A 112 7.94 11.98 30.90
CA TRP A 112 8.25 13.33 31.34
C TRP A 112 7.05 14.06 31.95
N LEU A 113 5.86 13.95 31.34
CA LEU A 113 4.64 14.58 31.83
C LEU A 113 4.23 14.03 33.20
N ASN A 114 4.30 12.70 33.37
CA ASN A 114 4.01 12.07 34.65
C ASN A 114 5.00 12.50 35.73
N GLU A 115 6.29 12.57 35.40
CA GLU A 115 7.32 13.02 36.33
C GLU A 115 7.12 14.49 36.71
N ARG A 116 6.83 15.38 35.76
CA ARG A 116 6.54 16.78 36.07
C ARG A 116 5.27 16.96 36.87
N THR A 117 4.23 16.18 36.60
CA THR A 117 3.00 16.19 37.40
C THR A 117 3.29 15.82 38.85
N ARG A 118 4.08 14.76 39.08
CA ARG A 118 4.50 14.35 40.43
C ARG A 118 5.34 15.41 41.15
N GLN A 119 6.24 16.08 40.43
CA GLN A 119 7.05 17.15 41.02
C GLN A 119 6.20 18.35 41.42
N LEU A 120 5.23 18.73 40.59
CA LEU A 120 4.30 19.81 40.91
C LEU A 120 3.44 19.45 42.13
N GLU A 121 2.94 18.22 42.23
CA GLU A 121 2.21 17.75 43.42
C GLU A 121 3.07 17.75 44.69
N GLN A 122 4.35 17.40 44.57
CA GLN A 122 5.27 17.44 45.72
C GLN A 122 5.51 18.89 46.17
N LEU A 123 5.74 19.81 45.24
CA LEU A 123 5.95 21.22 45.56
C LEU A 123 4.72 21.88 46.18
N ASP A 124 3.52 21.50 45.73
CA ASP A 124 2.25 21.91 46.33
C ASP A 124 2.13 21.41 47.77
N ARG A 125 2.39 20.11 47.99
CA ARG A 125 2.39 19.52 49.35
C ARG A 125 3.44 20.13 50.28
N THR A 126 4.60 20.52 49.77
CA THR A 126 5.69 21.09 50.58
C THR A 126 5.67 22.62 50.62
N HIS A 127 4.67 23.28 50.03
CA HIS A 127 4.57 24.76 49.93
C HIS A 127 5.89 25.43 49.48
N SER A 128 6.62 24.79 48.57
CA SER A 128 7.99 25.17 48.20
C SER A 128 8.09 25.77 46.79
N PHE A 129 7.01 26.40 46.30
CA PHE A 129 7.00 27.00 44.96
C PHE A 129 8.12 28.06 44.81
N PRO A 130 8.87 28.06 43.69
CA PRO A 130 9.87 29.07 43.42
C PRO A 130 9.25 30.47 43.36
N SER A 131 9.89 31.46 44.00
CA SER A 131 9.40 32.85 44.12
C SER A 131 9.38 33.66 42.80
N SER A 132 9.50 33.01 41.64
CA SER A 132 9.48 33.66 40.31
C SER A 132 8.10 33.64 39.63
N TYR A 133 7.06 33.18 40.32
CA TYR A 133 5.65 33.37 39.92
C TYR A 133 4.98 34.30 40.94
N SER A 134 5.24 35.59 40.82
CA SER A 134 4.43 36.68 41.38
C SER A 134 4.32 37.77 40.34
#